data_AF-A0A8X6I9C1-F1
#
_entry.id   AF-A0A8X6I9C1-F1
#
_cell.length_a   1.000
_cell.length_b   1.000
_cell.length_c   1.000
_cell.angle_alpha   90.00
_cell.angle_beta   90.00
_cell.angle_gamma   90.00
#
_symmetry.space_group_name_H-M   'P 1'
#
loop_
_entity.id
_entity.type
_entity.pdbx_description
1 polymer ?
#
loop_
_entity_poly.entity_id
_entity_poly.type
_entity_poly.pdbx_seq_one_letter_code
_entity_poly.pdbx_strand_id
1 'polypeptide(L)'
;MGSMEFPAVTICSPVTISKTRANITNIHHLLKLQNFLESTTKLKYPIEEKNACHRNPACEWSWFDNRCKCLSNQCDAEFCDSGDPMCFCSDLMCTYYPKLCFGFRNESVPDEDQSCFCRNSSNMNNHYKFTKQDSGLDEIPTKQIANADVSNLLGLIRKAEVGDLADIEWAFQPDIMSIANYGTSFDSLVISCSFHRKRCDQRNFTVVYTPTHGKCYTFNHAGKMTKGQDKKALKTKRYGWNSGLQLYMEVNPHQMIDLLNKDIGVRVVVHDPLQLPYVSEYGLNIRPGDSTAIQVEKYQVNRLGYPWGKCLKSGKHLPFNYSYEPYSQLGCRRYCQNFYIKQHCNCVKRSLLSPSFNRPSKRKLNLICNFSDPIQNRECPGWWMWMEKVGGTKLAGFSGIKNQSPKFVQAGEKLVCYWSSGIGE
;
A
#
# COMPACT_ATOMS: atom_id res chain seq x y z
N MET A 1 25.55 32.51 9.88
CA MET A 1 24.53 31.44 9.75
C MET A 1 25.09 30.31 8.90
N GLY A 2 25.19 29.10 9.45
CA GLY A 2 25.65 27.92 8.72
C GLY A 2 24.66 27.51 7.62
N SER A 3 25.16 27.00 6.50
CA SER A 3 24.32 26.41 5.45
C SER A 3 24.02 24.94 5.78
N MET A 4 22.76 24.54 5.73
CA MET A 4 22.32 23.15 5.87
C MET A 4 22.00 22.55 4.49
N GLU A 5 22.25 21.27 4.29
CA GLU A 5 21.79 20.55 3.09
C GLU A 5 20.27 20.50 3.07
N PHE A 6 19.67 20.92 1.95
CA PHE A 6 18.26 20.74 1.72
C PHE A 6 18.00 19.24 1.44
N PRO A 7 16.90 18.64 1.93
CA PRO A 7 16.61 17.23 1.63
C PRO A 7 16.28 17.04 0.14
N ALA A 8 16.30 15.79 -0.32
CA ALA A 8 15.66 15.44 -1.57
C ALA A 8 14.15 15.24 -1.34
N VAL A 9 13.36 15.61 -2.35
CA VAL A 9 11.90 15.47 -2.31
C VAL A 9 11.47 14.72 -3.57
N THR A 10 10.96 13.50 -3.39
CA THR A 10 10.37 12.71 -4.48
C THR A 10 8.87 12.87 -4.49
N ILE A 11 8.32 13.22 -5.63
CA ILE A 11 6.88 13.30 -5.88
C ILE A 11 6.47 12.24 -6.91
N CYS A 12 5.36 11.55 -6.64
CA CYS A 12 4.78 10.54 -7.48
C CYS A 12 3.29 10.80 -7.66
N SER A 13 2.79 10.63 -8.89
CA SER A 13 1.36 10.53 -9.10
C SER A 13 0.89 9.13 -8.70
N PRO A 14 -0.22 8.98 -7.96
CA PRO A 14 -0.89 7.69 -7.79
C PRO A 14 -1.34 7.09 -9.13
N VAL A 15 -1.59 7.94 -10.14
CA VAL A 15 -1.83 7.52 -11.54
C VAL A 15 -0.51 7.05 -12.15
N THR A 16 -0.33 5.74 -12.20
CA THR A 16 0.88 5.13 -12.78
C THR A 16 0.92 5.30 -14.30
N ILE A 17 -0.22 5.10 -14.99
CA ILE A 17 -0.46 5.35 -16.41
C ILE A 17 -1.87 5.92 -16.56
N SER A 18 -2.03 7.02 -17.31
CA SER A 18 -3.35 7.64 -17.52
C SER A 18 -4.29 6.75 -18.33
N LYS A 19 -5.59 6.84 -18.08
CA LYS A 19 -6.65 6.20 -18.89
C LYS A 19 -6.43 6.35 -20.41
N THR A 20 -6.06 7.55 -20.86
CA THR A 20 -5.79 7.85 -22.27
C THR A 20 -4.63 7.04 -22.87
N ARG A 21 -3.61 6.75 -22.07
CA ARG A 21 -2.43 5.98 -22.51
C ARG A 21 -2.58 4.49 -22.22
N ALA A 22 -3.42 4.08 -21.27
CA ALA A 22 -3.60 2.69 -20.93
C ALA A 22 -4.09 1.82 -22.11
N ASN A 23 -4.86 2.40 -23.03
CA ASN A 23 -5.36 1.70 -24.23
C ASN A 23 -4.24 1.17 -25.16
N ILE A 24 -3.06 1.79 -25.15
CA ILE A 24 -1.90 1.39 -25.98
C ILE A 24 -0.85 0.59 -25.19
N THR A 25 -1.21 0.09 -24.01
CA THR A 25 -0.32 -0.64 -23.11
C THR A 25 -0.88 -2.02 -22.76
N ASN A 26 -0.10 -2.78 -21.99
CA ASN A 26 -0.50 -4.10 -21.53
C ASN A 26 -1.75 -4.06 -20.62
N ILE A 27 -2.12 -2.91 -20.03
CA ILE A 27 -3.26 -2.78 -19.10
C ILE A 27 -4.58 -2.33 -19.75
N HIS A 28 -4.68 -2.30 -21.08
CA HIS A 28 -5.91 -1.92 -21.79
C HIS A 28 -7.14 -2.78 -21.40
N HIS A 29 -6.91 -4.01 -20.94
CA HIS A 29 -7.95 -4.92 -20.44
C HIS A 29 -8.63 -4.41 -19.16
N LEU A 30 -7.94 -3.63 -18.32
CA LEU A 30 -8.54 -2.98 -17.15
C LEU A 30 -9.58 -1.93 -17.56
N LEU A 31 -9.36 -1.20 -18.65
CA LEU A 31 -10.33 -0.25 -19.19
C LEU A 31 -11.59 -0.96 -19.70
N LYS A 32 -11.42 -2.12 -20.35
CA LYS A 32 -12.55 -2.94 -20.80
C LYS A 32 -13.42 -3.37 -19.62
N LEU A 33 -12.78 -3.80 -18.51
CA LEU A 33 -13.49 -4.16 -17.29
C LEU A 33 -14.17 -2.93 -16.66
N GLN A 34 -13.48 -1.80 -16.53
CA GLN A 34 -14.09 -0.58 -15.97
C GLN A 34 -15.34 -0.17 -16.76
N ASN A 35 -15.27 -0.11 -18.09
CA ASN A 35 -16.41 0.23 -18.94
C ASN A 35 -17.55 -0.79 -18.81
N PHE A 36 -17.23 -2.08 -18.64
CA PHE A 36 -18.22 -3.12 -18.37
C PHE A 36 -18.90 -2.94 -17.02
N LEU A 37 -18.16 -2.63 -15.96
CA LEU A 37 -18.72 -2.38 -14.63
C LEU A 37 -19.61 -1.12 -14.63
N GLU A 38 -19.18 -0.04 -15.27
CA GLU A 38 -19.96 1.21 -15.38
C GLU A 38 -21.27 1.04 -16.16
N SER A 39 -21.29 0.18 -17.17
CA SER A 39 -22.49 -0.12 -17.96
C SER A 39 -23.44 -1.11 -17.29
N THR A 40 -23.01 -1.82 -16.24
CA THR A 40 -23.81 -2.83 -15.56
C THR A 40 -24.75 -2.18 -14.54
N THR A 41 -26.04 -2.15 -14.85
CA THR A 41 -27.08 -1.53 -13.99
C THR A 41 -27.19 -2.16 -12.61
N LYS A 42 -26.86 -3.46 -12.46
CA LYS A 42 -26.85 -4.16 -11.16
C LYS A 42 -25.74 -3.69 -10.20
N LEU A 43 -24.70 -3.06 -10.72
CA LEU A 43 -23.60 -2.50 -9.92
C LEU A 43 -23.80 -1.01 -9.62
N LYS A 44 -24.87 -0.40 -10.14
CA LYS A 44 -25.22 0.97 -9.78
C LYS A 44 -25.64 0.99 -8.32
N TYR A 45 -24.98 1.86 -7.59
CA TYR A 45 -25.17 2.05 -6.16
C TYR A 45 -26.62 2.39 -5.84
N PRO A 46 -27.37 1.52 -5.11
CA PRO A 46 -28.75 1.81 -4.75
C PRO A 46 -28.77 2.84 -3.63
N ILE A 47 -28.72 4.13 -3.99
CA ILE A 47 -28.69 5.26 -3.06
C ILE A 47 -29.86 5.17 -2.05
N GLU A 48 -31.03 4.74 -2.50
CA GLU A 48 -32.20 4.57 -1.65
C GLU A 48 -32.02 3.47 -0.61
N GLU A 49 -31.44 2.33 -0.99
CA GLU A 49 -31.14 1.21 -0.09
C GLU A 49 -30.05 1.58 0.92
N LYS A 50 -29.00 2.29 0.47
CA LYS A 50 -27.98 2.84 1.38
C LYS A 50 -28.59 3.81 2.38
N ASN A 51 -29.41 4.74 1.91
CA ASN A 51 -30.08 5.71 2.77
C ASN A 51 -31.03 5.00 3.74
N ALA A 52 -31.68 3.91 3.33
CA ALA A 52 -32.46 3.07 4.24
C ALA A 52 -31.59 2.35 5.28
N CYS A 53 -30.41 1.85 4.88
CA CYS A 53 -29.47 1.20 5.77
C CYS A 53 -28.95 2.13 6.86
N HIS A 54 -28.50 3.33 6.48
CA HIS A 54 -27.98 4.31 7.44
C HIS A 54 -29.04 4.85 8.40
N ARG A 55 -30.33 4.73 8.07
CA ARG A 55 -31.42 5.06 9.00
C ARG A 55 -31.61 4.01 10.08
N ASN A 56 -31.14 2.78 9.87
CA ASN A 56 -31.30 1.69 10.82
C ASN A 56 -30.03 1.59 11.71
N PRO A 57 -30.13 1.93 13.01
CA PRO A 57 -28.97 1.91 13.91
C PRO A 57 -28.40 0.52 14.19
N ALA A 58 -29.13 -0.56 13.92
CA ALA A 58 -28.62 -1.93 14.04
C ALA A 58 -27.99 -2.46 12.74
N CYS A 59 -27.88 -1.63 11.71
CA CYS A 59 -27.31 -2.00 10.43
C CYS A 59 -26.17 -1.10 10.01
N GLU A 60 -25.18 -1.70 9.37
CA GLU A 60 -24.06 -1.01 8.78
C GLU A 60 -24.04 -1.26 7.27
N TRP A 61 -23.80 -0.19 6.50
CA TRP A 61 -23.60 -0.35 5.06
C TRP A 61 -22.22 -0.93 4.79
N SER A 62 -22.18 -2.13 4.18
CA SER A 62 -20.94 -2.67 3.66
C SER A 62 -20.56 -1.92 2.39
N TRP A 63 -19.58 -1.03 2.49
CA TRP A 63 -19.00 -0.32 1.33
C TRP A 63 -18.36 -1.26 0.31
N PHE A 64 -17.94 -2.46 0.74
CA PHE A 64 -17.35 -3.47 -0.13
C PHE A 64 -18.39 -4.31 -0.87
N ASP A 65 -19.49 -4.67 -0.20
CA ASP A 65 -20.52 -5.54 -0.79
C ASP A 65 -21.63 -4.75 -1.48
N ASN A 66 -21.69 -3.43 -1.27
CA ASN A 66 -22.81 -2.56 -1.66
C ASN A 66 -24.16 -3.10 -1.16
N ARG A 67 -24.18 -3.61 0.08
CA ARG A 67 -25.39 -4.14 0.73
C ARG A 67 -25.44 -3.70 2.17
N CYS A 68 -26.65 -3.61 2.69
CA CYS A 68 -26.88 -3.37 4.11
C CYS A 68 -26.67 -4.66 4.91
N LYS A 69 -25.79 -4.63 5.91
CA LYS A 69 -25.58 -5.73 6.86
C LYS A 69 -26.21 -5.34 8.19
N CYS A 70 -27.24 -6.09 8.60
CA CYS A 70 -27.94 -5.86 9.85
C CYS A 70 -27.56 -6.92 10.87
N LEU A 71 -27.33 -6.49 12.10
CA LEU A 71 -27.06 -7.39 13.22
C LEU A 71 -28.34 -8.13 13.60
N SER A 72 -28.20 -9.42 13.93
CA SER A 72 -29.32 -10.24 14.41
C SER A 72 -29.78 -9.84 15.81
N ASN A 73 -28.87 -9.25 16.59
CA ASN A 73 -29.13 -8.75 17.94
C ASN A 73 -28.85 -7.24 17.99
N GLN A 74 -29.85 -6.47 18.39
CA GLN A 74 -29.77 -5.01 18.48
C GLN A 74 -28.73 -4.55 19.51
N CYS A 75 -28.46 -5.37 20.53
CA CYS A 75 -27.44 -5.08 21.53
C CYS A 75 -26.01 -5.16 21.03
N ASP A 76 -25.78 -5.76 19.86
CA ASP A 76 -24.44 -5.86 19.26
C ASP A 76 -24.11 -4.62 18.41
N ALA A 77 -25.05 -3.67 18.29
CA ALA A 77 -24.88 -2.45 17.52
C ALA A 77 -23.85 -1.51 18.17
N GLU A 78 -23.12 -0.73 17.36
CA GLU A 78 -22.14 0.24 17.86
C GLU A 78 -22.73 1.33 18.77
N PHE A 79 -24.05 1.54 18.67
CA PHE A 79 -24.80 2.48 19.49
C PHE A 79 -25.24 1.90 20.84
N CYS A 80 -24.79 0.70 21.19
CA CYS A 80 -25.12 0.00 22.40
C CYS A 80 -23.86 -0.44 23.16
N ASP A 81 -23.85 -0.20 24.47
CA ASP A 81 -22.93 -0.80 25.40
C ASP A 81 -23.44 -2.19 25.82
N SER A 82 -22.51 -3.14 25.89
CA SER A 82 -22.81 -4.55 26.15
C SER A 82 -23.33 -4.77 27.58
N GLY A 83 -24.45 -5.49 27.68
CA GLY A 83 -25.07 -5.88 28.95
C GLY A 83 -25.95 -7.12 28.80
N ASP A 84 -25.99 -7.97 29.83
CA ASP A 84 -26.82 -9.17 29.90
C ASP A 84 -27.73 -9.05 31.14
N PRO A 85 -29.08 -9.10 31.02
CA PRO A 85 -29.91 -9.43 29.83
C PRO A 85 -30.38 -8.23 29.00
N MET A 86 -29.97 -7.01 29.38
CA MET A 86 -30.36 -5.76 28.74
C MET A 86 -29.10 -4.96 28.42
N CYS A 87 -29.06 -4.38 27.23
CA CYS A 87 -27.99 -3.49 26.81
C CYS A 87 -28.46 -2.02 26.88
N PHE A 88 -27.51 -1.14 27.16
CA PHE A 88 -27.74 0.28 27.23
C PHE A 88 -27.36 0.91 25.89
N CYS A 89 -28.24 1.69 25.30
CA CYS A 89 -28.09 2.18 23.94
C CYS A 89 -28.44 3.66 23.83
N SER A 90 -28.01 4.28 22.72
CA SER A 90 -28.49 5.60 22.32
C SER A 90 -30.01 5.61 22.08
N ASP A 91 -30.68 6.73 22.34
CA ASP A 91 -32.11 6.95 22.07
C ASP A 91 -32.55 6.64 20.63
N LEU A 92 -31.62 6.71 19.68
CA LEU A 92 -31.85 6.32 18.28
C LEU A 92 -32.38 4.88 18.18
N MET A 93 -31.91 3.97 19.06
CA MET A 93 -32.38 2.59 19.11
C MET A 93 -33.84 2.49 19.59
N CYS A 94 -34.27 3.33 20.53
CA CYS A 94 -35.64 3.33 21.05
C CYS A 94 -36.63 3.89 20.05
N THR A 95 -36.22 4.91 19.30
CA THR A 95 -37.00 5.49 18.21
C THR A 95 -37.23 4.47 17.09
N TYR A 96 -36.19 3.71 16.74
CA TYR A 96 -36.27 2.77 15.62
C TYR A 96 -36.85 1.40 16.01
N TYR A 97 -36.60 0.93 17.23
CA TYR A 97 -37.01 -0.38 17.75
C TYR A 97 -37.90 -0.30 19.01
N PRO A 98 -39.07 0.36 18.97
CA PRO A 98 -39.90 0.64 20.15
C PRO A 98 -40.51 -0.61 20.81
N LYS A 99 -40.44 -1.77 20.15
CA LYS A 99 -40.91 -3.06 20.68
C LYS A 99 -39.83 -3.84 21.44
N LEU A 100 -38.56 -3.56 21.15
CA LEU A 100 -37.41 -4.26 21.72
C LEU A 100 -36.66 -3.40 22.72
N CYS A 101 -36.83 -2.08 22.61
CA CYS A 101 -36.12 -1.11 23.40
C CYS A 101 -37.08 -0.14 24.09
N PHE A 102 -36.77 0.19 25.34
CA PHE A 102 -37.57 1.05 26.21
C PHE A 102 -36.75 2.25 26.63
N GLY A 103 -37.24 3.45 26.33
CA GLY A 103 -36.60 4.70 26.73
C GLY A 103 -37.00 5.08 28.16
N PHE A 104 -36.04 5.55 28.95
CA PHE A 104 -36.31 6.20 30.23
C PHE A 104 -36.12 7.71 30.08
N ARG A 105 -37.15 8.50 30.39
CA ARG A 105 -37.02 9.94 30.58
C ARG A 105 -36.69 10.22 32.03
N ASN A 106 -35.50 10.74 32.28
CA ASN A 106 -35.17 11.31 33.58
C ASN A 106 -35.60 12.79 33.58
N GLU A 107 -36.79 13.10 34.10
CA GLU A 107 -37.33 14.47 34.10
C GLU A 107 -36.53 15.45 34.98
N SER A 108 -35.56 14.96 35.74
CA SER A 108 -34.76 15.71 36.70
C SER A 108 -33.44 16.31 36.14
N VAL A 109 -33.03 15.96 34.91
CA VAL A 109 -31.76 16.47 34.31
C VAL A 109 -31.99 16.77 32.81
N PRO A 110 -32.09 18.05 32.39
CA PRO A 110 -32.50 18.42 31.03
C PRO A 110 -31.48 18.11 29.91
N ASP A 111 -30.21 17.84 30.25
CA ASP A 111 -29.08 17.75 29.31
C ASP A 111 -28.35 16.38 29.32
N GLU A 112 -28.89 15.35 29.99
CA GLU A 112 -28.31 14.00 29.89
C GLU A 112 -28.76 13.30 28.60
N ASP A 113 -27.81 12.67 27.90
CA ASP A 113 -28.08 11.84 26.72
C ASP A 113 -29.16 10.81 27.05
N GLN A 114 -30.29 10.89 26.33
CA GLN A 114 -31.41 9.99 26.56
C GLN A 114 -30.97 8.54 26.36
N SER A 115 -31.10 7.76 27.43
CA SER A 115 -30.66 6.38 27.46
C SER A 115 -31.78 5.42 27.13
N CYS A 116 -31.49 4.50 26.24
CA CYS A 116 -32.40 3.47 25.77
C CYS A 116 -31.98 2.10 26.29
N PHE A 117 -32.90 1.33 26.87
CA PHE A 117 -32.62 -0.05 27.27
C PHE A 117 -33.20 -1.02 26.26
N CYS A 118 -32.34 -1.78 25.57
CA CYS A 118 -32.73 -2.79 24.61
C CYS A 118 -32.63 -4.20 25.20
N ARG A 119 -33.57 -5.06 24.86
CA ARG A 119 -33.56 -6.46 25.29
C ARG A 119 -32.61 -7.28 24.42
N ASN A 120 -31.69 -8.02 25.05
CA ASN A 120 -30.81 -8.93 24.34
C ASN A 120 -31.61 -10.11 23.78
N SER A 121 -31.63 -10.25 22.45
CA SER A 121 -32.31 -11.35 21.75
C SER A 121 -31.35 -12.50 21.44
N SER A 122 -30.54 -12.90 22.42
CA SER A 122 -29.59 -14.02 22.30
C SER A 122 -30.24 -15.41 22.16
N ASN A 123 -31.57 -15.49 22.05
CA ASN A 123 -32.31 -16.76 21.91
C ASN A 123 -32.83 -17.06 20.48
N MET A 124 -32.30 -16.39 19.45
CA MET A 124 -32.42 -16.90 18.08
C MET A 124 -31.07 -17.41 17.61
N ASN A 125 -30.93 -18.74 17.56
CA ASN A 125 -29.86 -19.43 16.86
C ASN A 125 -29.91 -19.09 15.36
N ASN A 126 -29.35 -17.95 14.99
CA ASN A 126 -28.85 -17.70 13.65
C ASN A 126 -27.43 -17.17 13.83
N HIS A 127 -26.49 -18.10 13.95
CA HIS A 127 -25.11 -17.81 13.56
C HIS A 127 -25.15 -17.32 12.12
N TYR A 128 -25.08 -16.00 11.91
CA TYR A 128 -24.56 -15.47 10.66
C TYR A 128 -23.13 -15.98 10.57
N LYS A 129 -22.95 -17.13 9.91
CA LYS A 129 -21.67 -17.49 9.33
C LYS A 129 -21.35 -16.34 8.39
N PHE A 130 -20.21 -15.68 8.62
CA PHE A 130 -19.57 -14.86 7.59
C PHE A 130 -19.31 -15.79 6.40
N THR A 131 -20.29 -15.88 5.50
CA THR A 131 -20.10 -16.44 4.17
C THR A 131 -19.24 -15.43 3.42
N LYS A 132 -18.26 -15.96 2.68
CA LYS A 132 -17.39 -15.21 1.77
C LYS A 132 -18.15 -14.05 1.14
N GLN A 133 -17.65 -12.84 1.39
CA GLN A 133 -17.86 -11.60 0.66
C GLN A 133 -18.73 -11.74 -0.61
N ASP A 134 -20.06 -11.68 -0.46
CA ASP A 134 -20.99 -11.65 -1.60
C ASP A 134 -20.96 -10.24 -2.20
N SER A 135 -19.87 -9.98 -2.92
CA SER A 135 -19.74 -8.78 -3.73
C SER A 135 -20.83 -8.81 -4.82
N GLY A 136 -21.43 -7.68 -5.21
CA GLY A 136 -22.36 -7.63 -6.35
C GLY A 136 -21.78 -8.20 -7.67
N LEU A 137 -20.45 -8.37 -7.72
CA LEU A 137 -19.73 -9.06 -8.78
C LEU A 137 -20.08 -10.55 -8.86
N ASP A 138 -20.40 -11.24 -7.76
CA ASP A 138 -20.69 -12.68 -7.74
C ASP A 138 -22.00 -13.05 -8.46
N GLU A 139 -22.91 -12.09 -8.60
CA GLU A 139 -24.16 -12.26 -9.35
C GLU A 139 -24.01 -12.17 -10.88
N ILE A 140 -22.83 -11.75 -11.39
CA ILE A 140 -22.60 -11.57 -12.84
C ILE A 140 -22.03 -12.87 -13.45
N PRO A 141 -22.78 -13.70 -14.19
CA PRO A 141 -22.26 -14.99 -14.64
C PRO A 141 -21.10 -14.80 -15.64
N THR A 142 -19.87 -15.19 -15.28
CA THR A 142 -18.66 -15.01 -16.12
C THR A 142 -18.76 -15.74 -17.46
N LYS A 143 -19.53 -16.84 -17.51
CA LYS A 143 -19.81 -17.60 -18.74
C LYS A 143 -20.67 -16.85 -19.77
N GLN A 144 -21.38 -15.81 -19.37
CA GLN A 144 -22.25 -15.00 -20.25
C GLN A 144 -21.58 -13.72 -20.75
N ILE A 145 -20.35 -13.44 -20.29
CA ILE A 145 -19.61 -12.25 -20.70
C ILE A 145 -18.89 -12.54 -22.02
N ALA A 146 -19.31 -11.87 -23.09
CA ALA A 146 -18.75 -12.06 -24.44
C ALA A 146 -17.26 -11.67 -24.54
N ASN A 147 -16.77 -10.78 -23.68
CA ASN A 147 -15.39 -10.33 -23.69
C ASN A 147 -14.51 -11.21 -22.78
N ALA A 148 -13.59 -11.97 -23.38
CA ALA A 148 -12.69 -12.87 -22.67
C ALA A 148 -11.80 -12.17 -21.64
N ASP A 149 -11.30 -10.95 -21.93
CA ASP A 149 -10.44 -10.20 -21.01
C ASP A 149 -11.20 -9.82 -19.73
N VAL A 150 -12.45 -9.37 -19.89
CA VAL A 150 -13.35 -9.01 -18.79
C VAL A 150 -13.70 -10.25 -17.96
N SER A 151 -14.04 -11.35 -18.62
CA SER A 151 -14.35 -12.62 -17.94
C SER A 151 -13.15 -13.16 -17.13
N ASN A 152 -11.94 -13.09 -17.69
CA ASN A 152 -10.71 -13.51 -17.02
C ASN A 152 -10.38 -12.63 -15.80
N LEU A 153 -10.47 -11.30 -15.92
CA LEU A 153 -10.23 -10.38 -14.81
C LEU A 153 -11.24 -10.56 -13.68
N LEU A 154 -12.53 -10.70 -14.00
CA LEU A 154 -13.56 -10.98 -13.00
C LEU A 154 -13.32 -12.33 -12.30
N GLY A 155 -12.87 -13.33 -13.05
CA GLY A 155 -12.46 -14.61 -12.49
C GLY A 155 -11.27 -14.50 -11.53
N LEU A 156 -10.35 -13.56 -11.74
CA LEU A 156 -9.26 -13.26 -10.81
C LEU A 156 -9.76 -12.50 -9.57
N ILE A 157 -10.59 -11.48 -9.77
CA ILE A 157 -11.16 -10.67 -8.67
C ILE A 157 -11.95 -11.55 -7.70
N ARG A 158 -12.74 -12.51 -8.20
CA ARG A 158 -13.48 -13.47 -7.35
C ARG A 158 -12.61 -14.45 -6.58
N LYS A 159 -11.36 -14.63 -6.99
CA LYS A 159 -10.40 -15.48 -6.27
C LYS A 159 -9.66 -14.71 -5.18
N ALA A 160 -9.80 -13.39 -5.12
CA ALA A 160 -9.20 -12.60 -4.06
C ALA A 160 -9.71 -13.05 -2.70
N GLU A 161 -8.81 -13.10 -1.73
CA GLU A 161 -9.11 -13.42 -0.33
C GLU A 161 -9.48 -12.17 0.46
N VAL A 162 -9.13 -10.98 -0.06
CA VAL A 162 -9.37 -9.69 0.58
C VAL A 162 -10.12 -8.73 -0.35
N GLY A 163 -11.06 -7.96 0.22
CA GLY A 163 -11.95 -7.07 -0.53
C GLY A 163 -11.27 -5.88 -1.21
N ASP A 164 -10.10 -5.47 -0.72
CA ASP A 164 -9.31 -4.39 -1.31
C ASP A 164 -8.39 -4.88 -2.43
N LEU A 165 -8.46 -6.18 -2.77
CA LEU A 165 -7.67 -6.84 -3.81
C LEU A 165 -6.15 -6.73 -3.61
N ALA A 166 -5.68 -6.47 -2.39
CA ALA A 166 -4.24 -6.30 -2.12
C ALA A 166 -3.43 -7.58 -2.40
N ASP A 167 -4.05 -8.75 -2.26
CA ASP A 167 -3.48 -10.06 -2.55
C ASP A 167 -3.26 -10.33 -4.05
N ILE A 168 -4.10 -9.73 -4.90
CA ILE A 168 -4.02 -9.85 -6.36
C ILE A 168 -3.57 -8.56 -7.08
N GLU A 169 -3.23 -7.50 -6.35
CA GLU A 169 -2.88 -6.18 -6.91
C GLU A 169 -1.79 -6.26 -7.98
N TRP A 170 -0.83 -7.17 -7.80
CA TRP A 170 0.27 -7.39 -8.72
C TRP A 170 -0.19 -7.79 -10.14
N ALA A 171 -1.40 -8.35 -10.29
CA ALA A 171 -1.98 -8.74 -11.58
C ALA A 171 -2.41 -7.53 -12.42
N PHE A 172 -2.71 -6.40 -11.77
CA PHE A 172 -3.17 -5.19 -12.43
C PHE A 172 -2.04 -4.20 -12.76
N GLN A 173 -0.83 -4.45 -12.25
CA GLN A 173 0.29 -3.53 -12.38
C GLN A 173 0.81 -3.47 -13.83
N PRO A 174 0.94 -2.27 -14.44
CA PRO A 174 1.46 -2.14 -15.80
C PRO A 174 2.91 -2.56 -15.88
N ASP A 175 3.36 -3.03 -17.04
CA ASP A 175 4.76 -3.43 -17.20
C ASP A 175 5.70 -2.22 -16.99
N ILE A 176 6.90 -2.49 -16.48
CA ILE A 176 7.86 -1.42 -16.12
C ILE A 176 8.27 -0.59 -17.35
N MET A 177 8.24 -1.14 -18.57
CA MET A 177 8.55 -0.39 -19.78
C MET A 177 7.41 0.54 -20.18
N SER A 178 6.15 0.09 -20.07
CA SER A 178 4.96 0.92 -20.24
C SER A 178 4.94 2.05 -19.23
N ILE A 179 5.28 1.80 -17.97
CA ILE A 179 5.48 2.87 -16.99
C ILE A 179 6.55 3.86 -17.45
N ALA A 180 7.69 3.37 -17.94
CA ALA A 180 8.78 4.25 -18.34
C ALA A 180 8.42 5.14 -19.54
N ASN A 181 7.62 4.60 -20.47
CA ASN A 181 7.25 5.26 -21.71
C ASN A 181 6.01 6.14 -21.57
N TYR A 182 4.99 5.64 -20.87
CA TYR A 182 3.65 6.19 -20.83
C TYR A 182 3.23 6.70 -19.44
N GLY A 183 4.06 6.49 -18.42
CA GLY A 183 3.78 6.99 -17.08
C GLY A 183 3.67 8.51 -17.02
N THR A 184 3.05 8.99 -15.94
CA THR A 184 2.74 10.40 -15.71
C THR A 184 3.94 11.30 -15.97
N SER A 185 3.74 12.33 -16.79
CA SER A 185 4.75 13.34 -17.14
C SER A 185 4.92 14.37 -16.02
N PHE A 186 6.03 15.10 -16.04
CA PHE A 186 6.27 16.16 -15.05
C PHE A 186 5.24 17.27 -15.22
N ASP A 187 5.05 17.73 -16.46
CA ASP A 187 4.17 18.86 -16.78
C ASP A 187 2.69 18.56 -16.52
N SER A 188 2.29 17.28 -16.48
CA SER A 188 0.94 16.86 -16.11
C SER A 188 0.74 16.73 -14.59
N LEU A 189 1.81 16.79 -13.81
CA LEU A 189 1.78 16.65 -12.34
C LEU A 189 2.13 17.96 -11.64
N VAL A 190 3.07 18.74 -12.18
CA VAL A 190 3.57 19.98 -11.58
C VAL A 190 3.23 21.15 -12.50
N ILE A 191 2.30 21.98 -12.05
CA ILE A 191 1.88 23.21 -12.73
C ILE A 191 2.90 24.33 -12.47
N SER A 192 3.36 24.45 -11.22
CA SER A 192 4.31 25.50 -10.82
C SER A 192 5.31 24.98 -9.79
N CYS A 193 6.55 25.45 -9.91
CA CYS A 193 7.64 25.10 -9.01
C CYS A 193 8.44 26.35 -8.66
N SER A 194 8.68 26.57 -7.37
CA SER A 194 9.63 27.56 -6.90
C SER A 194 10.52 27.01 -5.79
N PHE A 195 11.79 27.41 -5.80
CA PHE A 195 12.75 27.12 -4.73
C PHE A 195 13.59 28.37 -4.48
N HIS A 196 13.69 28.82 -3.23
CA HIS A 196 14.29 30.13 -2.90
C HIS A 196 13.73 31.29 -3.74
N ARG A 197 12.40 31.29 -3.98
CA ARG A 197 11.70 32.26 -4.84
C ARG A 197 12.20 32.31 -6.29
N LYS A 198 12.97 31.31 -6.73
CA LYS A 198 13.38 31.15 -8.13
C LYS A 198 12.52 30.08 -8.76
N ARG A 199 12.05 30.34 -9.98
CA ARG A 199 11.32 29.36 -10.77
C ARG A 199 12.21 28.12 -10.96
N CYS A 200 11.63 26.95 -10.72
CA CYS A 200 12.20 25.67 -11.12
C CYS A 200 11.33 25.02 -12.18
N ASP A 201 11.91 24.07 -12.90
CA ASP A 201 11.22 23.29 -13.93
C ASP A 201 11.69 21.83 -13.87
N GLN A 202 11.21 21.01 -14.82
CA GLN A 202 11.56 19.59 -14.94
C GLN A 202 13.07 19.32 -14.89
N ARG A 203 13.92 20.23 -15.36
CA ARG A 203 15.39 20.06 -15.41
C ARG A 203 16.02 20.05 -14.01
N ASN A 204 15.33 20.62 -13.02
CA ASN A 204 15.72 20.56 -11.61
C ASN A 204 15.37 19.23 -10.94
N PHE A 205 14.61 18.37 -11.63
CA PHE A 205 14.18 17.08 -11.12
C PHE A 205 14.90 15.95 -11.84
N THR A 206 15.10 14.85 -11.14
CA THR A 206 15.61 13.59 -11.71
C THR A 206 14.49 12.58 -11.72
N VAL A 207 14.27 11.93 -12.87
CA VAL A 207 13.26 10.87 -12.98
C VAL A 207 13.73 9.64 -12.20
N VAL A 208 12.87 9.12 -11.33
CA VAL A 208 13.07 7.85 -10.64
C VAL A 208 11.93 6.90 -10.96
N TYR A 209 12.28 5.69 -11.34
CA TYR A 209 11.32 4.62 -11.62
C TYR A 209 11.20 3.76 -10.36
N THR A 210 10.01 3.75 -9.79
CA THR A 210 9.65 2.93 -8.64
C THR A 210 8.85 1.71 -9.11
N PRO A 211 9.02 0.53 -8.48
CA PRO A 211 8.33 -0.67 -8.94
C PRO A 211 6.81 -0.64 -8.74
N THR A 212 6.33 0.16 -7.78
CA THR A 212 4.93 0.23 -7.33
C THR A 212 4.19 1.47 -7.81
N HIS A 213 4.84 2.65 -7.79
CA HIS A 213 4.22 3.93 -8.17
C HIS A 213 4.65 4.41 -9.56
N GLY A 214 5.50 3.63 -10.23
CA GLY A 214 5.96 3.92 -11.56
C GLY A 214 6.88 5.14 -11.65
N LYS A 215 6.56 6.08 -12.53
CA LYS A 215 7.44 7.21 -12.87
C LYS A 215 7.24 8.36 -11.88
N CYS A 216 8.28 8.69 -11.15
CA CYS A 216 8.31 9.76 -10.15
C CYS A 216 9.43 10.76 -10.44
N TYR A 217 9.40 11.89 -9.73
CA TYR A 217 10.31 13.01 -9.94
C TYR A 217 10.96 13.43 -8.62
N THR A 218 12.28 13.40 -8.56
CA THR A 218 13.05 13.75 -7.36
C THR A 218 13.75 15.09 -7.53
N PHE A 219 13.35 16.07 -6.73
CA PHE A 219 14.08 17.32 -6.54
C PHE A 219 15.34 17.06 -5.72
N ASN A 220 16.45 17.72 -6.07
CA ASN A 220 17.69 17.72 -5.28
C ASN A 220 18.32 16.32 -5.04
N HIS A 221 18.23 15.42 -6.03
CA HIS A 221 18.97 14.17 -5.99
C HIS A 221 20.47 14.42 -6.18
N ALA A 222 21.30 13.86 -5.29
CA ALA A 222 22.76 13.99 -5.28
C ALA A 222 23.50 12.65 -5.41
N GLY A 223 22.77 11.55 -5.66
CA GLY A 223 23.37 10.22 -5.84
C GLY A 223 24.11 10.06 -7.17
N LYS A 224 24.92 9.00 -7.26
CA LYS A 224 25.69 8.69 -8.48
C LYS A 224 24.76 8.36 -9.65
N MET A 225 24.73 9.25 -10.63
CA MET A 225 24.07 9.00 -11.92
C MET A 225 25.04 8.29 -12.87
N THR A 226 24.55 7.34 -13.67
CA THR A 226 25.35 6.64 -14.70
C THR A 226 25.95 7.57 -15.76
N LYS A 227 25.43 8.80 -15.88
CA LYS A 227 25.89 9.83 -16.82
C LYS A 227 26.95 10.79 -16.23
N GLY A 228 27.73 10.35 -15.24
CA GLY A 228 29.00 11.00 -14.89
C GLY A 228 28.92 12.41 -14.28
N GLN A 229 27.76 12.84 -13.79
CA GLN A 229 27.63 14.09 -13.04
C GLN A 229 27.27 13.76 -11.60
N ASP A 230 28.28 13.73 -10.73
CA ASP A 230 28.06 13.78 -9.28
C ASP A 230 27.46 15.16 -8.95
N LYS A 231 26.12 15.24 -8.89
CA LYS A 231 25.43 16.45 -8.46
C LYS A 231 25.64 16.63 -6.96
N LYS A 232 26.13 17.79 -6.54
CA LYS A 232 26.16 18.14 -5.12
C LYS A 232 24.75 18.51 -4.64
N ALA A 233 24.40 18.07 -3.44
CA ALA A 233 23.15 18.46 -2.81
C ALA A 233 23.07 19.99 -2.65
N LEU A 234 21.90 20.54 -2.96
CA LEU A 234 21.55 21.93 -2.72
C LEU A 234 21.59 22.21 -1.21
N LYS A 235 22.03 23.41 -0.84
CA LYS A 235 22.06 23.86 0.54
C LYS A 235 21.16 25.08 0.72
N THR A 236 20.46 25.11 1.85
CA THR A 236 19.70 26.28 2.31
C THR A 236 20.44 26.99 3.44
N LYS A 237 20.37 28.33 3.44
CA LYS A 237 20.89 29.19 4.51
C LYS A 237 19.78 29.85 5.33
N ARG A 238 18.54 29.78 4.85
CA ARG A 238 17.38 30.48 5.42
C ARG A 238 16.25 29.49 5.62
N TYR A 239 15.66 29.54 6.81
CA TYR A 239 14.44 28.80 7.14
C TYR A 239 13.20 29.57 6.68
N GLY A 240 12.05 28.91 6.72
CA GLY A 240 10.74 29.48 6.38
C GLY A 240 10.26 29.18 4.97
N TRP A 241 8.94 29.29 4.78
CA TRP A 241 8.21 28.86 3.59
C TRP A 241 8.74 29.48 2.27
N ASN A 242 9.16 30.75 2.33
CA ASN A 242 9.73 31.49 1.20
C ASN A 242 11.07 30.95 0.69
N SER A 243 11.79 30.20 1.54
CA SER A 243 13.09 29.62 1.21
C SER A 243 13.00 28.12 0.92
N GLY A 244 11.80 27.53 1.03
CA GLY A 244 11.57 26.11 0.77
C GLY A 244 11.28 25.80 -0.69
N LEU A 245 10.99 24.53 -0.95
CA LEU A 245 10.42 24.06 -2.21
C LEU A 245 8.90 24.27 -2.15
N GLN A 246 8.36 24.96 -3.15
CA GLN A 246 6.93 25.20 -3.30
C GLN A 246 6.49 24.57 -4.62
N LEU A 247 5.47 23.72 -4.55
CA LEU A 247 4.91 23.02 -5.70
C LEU A 247 3.42 23.31 -5.76
N TYR A 248 2.95 23.71 -6.94
CA TYR A 248 1.54 23.69 -7.30
C TYR A 248 1.35 22.50 -8.24
N MET A 249 0.51 21.56 -7.85
CA MET A 249 0.39 20.27 -8.51
C MET A 249 -1.02 20.04 -9.02
N GLU A 250 -1.13 19.31 -10.14
CA GLU A 250 -2.39 18.90 -10.73
C GLU A 250 -2.69 17.45 -10.38
N VAL A 251 -3.91 17.18 -9.95
CA VAL A 251 -4.44 15.83 -9.79
C VAL A 251 -5.70 15.76 -10.64
N ASN A 252 -5.71 14.83 -11.60
CA ASN A 252 -6.86 14.62 -12.49
C ASN A 252 -7.46 13.23 -12.27
N PRO A 253 -8.52 13.11 -11.43
CA PRO A 253 -9.17 11.84 -11.15
C PRO A 253 -9.77 11.17 -12.39
N HIS A 254 -10.16 11.94 -13.42
CA HIS A 254 -10.70 11.39 -14.65
C HIS A 254 -9.68 10.56 -15.46
N GLN A 255 -8.39 10.66 -15.12
CA GLN A 255 -7.33 9.85 -15.74
C GLN A 255 -6.99 8.58 -14.94
N MET A 256 -7.58 8.35 -13.77
CA MET A 256 -7.36 7.18 -12.92
C MET A 256 -8.09 5.95 -13.43
N ILE A 257 -7.49 4.77 -13.25
CA ILE A 257 -8.13 3.47 -13.47
C ILE A 257 -8.38 2.86 -12.08
N ASP A 258 -9.64 2.70 -11.69
CA ASP A 258 -10.01 2.47 -10.29
C ASP A 258 -9.39 1.19 -9.68
N LEU A 259 -9.25 0.13 -10.48
CA LEU A 259 -8.60 -1.13 -10.05
C LEU A 259 -7.07 -1.00 -9.86
N LEU A 260 -6.45 0.01 -10.47
CA LEU A 260 -5.00 0.24 -10.42
C LEU A 260 -4.64 1.39 -9.48
N ASN A 261 -5.52 2.36 -9.31
CA ASN A 261 -5.28 3.60 -8.58
C ASN A 261 -6.26 3.71 -7.42
N LYS A 262 -5.83 3.26 -6.25
CA LYS A 262 -6.64 3.27 -5.02
C LYS A 262 -6.72 4.65 -4.35
N ASP A 263 -5.69 5.47 -4.55
CA ASP A 263 -5.54 6.76 -3.87
C ASP A 263 -5.71 7.94 -4.85
N ILE A 264 -6.40 9.00 -4.42
CA ILE A 264 -6.47 10.29 -5.12
C ILE A 264 -5.56 11.29 -4.41
N GLY A 265 -4.60 11.88 -5.12
CA GLY A 265 -3.72 12.91 -4.57
C GLY A 265 -2.32 12.87 -5.16
N VAL A 266 -1.32 13.21 -4.35
CA VAL A 266 0.10 13.09 -4.69
C VAL A 266 0.82 12.38 -3.56
N ARG A 267 1.72 11.45 -3.89
CA ARG A 267 2.58 10.80 -2.91
C ARG A 267 3.94 11.46 -2.85
N VAL A 268 4.37 11.85 -1.66
CA VAL A 268 5.60 12.62 -1.43
C VAL A 268 6.53 11.89 -0.45
N VAL A 269 7.81 11.83 -0.76
CA VAL A 269 8.86 11.31 0.13
C VAL A 269 9.91 12.38 0.32
N VAL A 270 10.20 12.73 1.57
CA VAL A 270 11.37 13.53 1.95
C VAL A 270 12.47 12.57 2.37
N HIS A 271 13.65 12.65 1.75
CA HIS A 271 14.74 11.72 2.02
C HIS A 271 16.12 12.38 1.90
N ASP A 272 17.15 11.67 2.35
CA ASP A 272 18.55 12.08 2.17
C ASP A 272 18.89 12.16 0.66
N PRO A 273 19.51 13.24 0.16
CA PRO A 273 19.84 13.42 -1.25
C PRO A 273 20.62 12.28 -1.91
N LEU A 274 21.41 11.54 -1.14
CA LEU A 274 22.20 10.42 -1.62
C LEU A 274 21.39 9.12 -1.67
N GLN A 275 20.37 8.96 -0.82
CA GLN A 275 19.59 7.74 -0.65
C GLN A 275 18.49 7.55 -1.71
N LEU A 276 18.05 6.30 -1.88
CA LEU A 276 16.94 5.96 -2.78
C LEU A 276 15.58 6.30 -2.13
N PRO A 277 14.61 6.83 -2.89
CA PRO A 277 13.28 7.11 -2.37
C PRO A 277 12.41 5.84 -2.36
N TYR A 278 12.31 5.20 -1.20
CA TYR A 278 11.39 4.06 -1.00
C TYR A 278 9.94 4.56 -0.83
N VAL A 279 9.30 4.87 -1.96
CA VAL A 279 7.99 5.54 -2.02
C VAL A 279 6.87 4.72 -1.38
N SER A 280 6.84 3.40 -1.58
CA SER A 280 5.83 2.55 -0.94
C SER A 280 5.94 2.59 0.58
N GLU A 281 7.15 2.61 1.12
CA GLU A 281 7.41 2.47 2.56
C GLU A 281 7.41 3.79 3.32
N TYR A 282 7.93 4.88 2.73
CA TYR A 282 8.10 6.17 3.40
C TYR A 282 7.29 7.32 2.79
N GLY A 283 6.39 7.02 1.85
CA GLY A 283 5.59 8.02 1.17
C GLY A 283 4.44 8.54 2.04
N LEU A 284 4.26 9.86 2.02
CA LEU A 284 3.15 10.59 2.59
C LEU A 284 2.12 10.86 1.48
N ASN A 285 0.85 10.56 1.74
CA ASN A 285 -0.24 10.91 0.82
C ASN A 285 -0.70 12.35 1.10
N ILE A 286 -0.67 13.20 0.07
CA ILE A 286 -1.15 14.58 0.13
C ILE A 286 -2.50 14.65 -0.59
N ARG A 287 -3.52 15.08 0.15
CA ARG A 287 -4.89 15.24 -0.35
C ARG A 287 -4.96 16.45 -1.32
N PRO A 288 -5.68 16.34 -2.45
CA PRO A 288 -5.95 17.49 -3.31
C PRO A 288 -6.95 18.47 -2.66
N GLY A 289 -6.89 19.74 -3.08
CA GLY A 289 -7.85 20.78 -2.68
C GLY A 289 -7.45 21.62 -1.46
N ASP A 290 -6.31 21.34 -0.84
CA ASP A 290 -5.77 22.12 0.27
C ASP A 290 -4.26 22.34 0.12
N SER A 291 -3.72 23.32 0.85
CA SER A 291 -2.28 23.59 0.93
C SER A 291 -1.65 22.81 2.08
N THR A 292 -0.80 21.83 1.77
CA THR A 292 -0.07 21.06 2.79
C THR A 292 1.34 21.63 3.00
N ALA A 293 1.61 22.11 4.20
CA ALA A 293 2.95 22.55 4.61
C ALA A 293 3.70 21.41 5.32
N ILE A 294 4.82 20.97 4.76
CA ILE A 294 5.69 19.94 5.35
C ILE A 294 6.91 20.61 5.97
N GLN A 295 6.94 20.69 7.29
CA GLN A 295 8.14 21.08 8.05
C GLN A 295 9.06 19.87 8.21
N VAL A 296 10.37 20.09 8.02
CA VAL A 296 11.38 19.03 8.09
C VAL A 296 12.44 19.42 9.10
N GLU A 297 12.78 18.48 9.98
CA GLU A 297 13.91 18.58 10.90
C GLU A 297 14.92 17.47 10.61
N LYS A 298 16.21 17.81 10.58
CA LYS A 298 17.28 16.85 10.27
C LYS A 298 17.91 16.33 11.56
N TYR A 299 17.73 15.04 11.81
CA TYR A 299 18.44 14.30 12.85
C TYR A 299 19.52 13.43 12.19
N GLN A 300 20.74 13.47 12.73
CA GLN A 300 21.85 12.64 12.25
C GLN A 300 22.42 11.81 13.39
N VAL A 301 22.46 10.49 13.20
CA VAL A 301 23.04 9.54 14.15
C VAL A 301 24.25 8.87 13.52
N ASN A 302 25.43 9.09 14.10
CA ASN A 302 26.67 8.45 13.68
C ASN A 302 26.99 7.29 14.64
N ARG A 303 26.95 6.06 14.14
CA ARG A 303 27.28 4.86 14.92
C ARG A 303 28.68 4.36 14.57
N LEU A 304 29.42 3.92 15.57
CA LEU A 304 30.72 3.26 15.35
C LEU A 304 30.51 1.84 14.82
N GLY A 305 31.37 1.44 13.90
CA GLY A 305 31.48 0.05 13.45
C GLY A 305 32.30 -0.78 14.42
N TYR A 306 32.77 -1.94 13.95
CA TYR A 306 33.65 -2.82 14.73
C TYR A 306 34.92 -2.07 15.20
N PRO A 307 35.42 -2.30 16.44
CA PRO A 307 34.93 -3.22 17.46
C PRO A 307 33.77 -2.71 18.33
N TRP A 308 33.43 -1.42 18.29
CA TRP A 308 32.42 -0.81 19.17
C TRP A 308 30.96 -1.14 18.79
N GLY A 309 30.73 -1.63 17.58
CA GLY A 309 29.41 -2.02 17.11
C GLY A 309 29.45 -2.90 15.88
N LYS A 310 28.26 -3.26 15.38
CA LYS A 310 28.10 -4.07 14.15
C LYS A 310 27.68 -3.23 12.94
N CYS A 311 27.81 -1.91 13.01
CA CYS A 311 27.41 -1.01 11.94
C CYS A 311 28.34 -1.15 10.73
N LEU A 312 27.77 -1.47 9.57
CA LEU A 312 28.48 -1.52 8.29
C LEU A 312 28.28 -0.19 7.55
N LYS A 313 29.37 0.40 7.06
CA LYS A 313 29.33 1.65 6.27
C LYS A 313 28.89 1.44 4.82
N SER A 314 29.04 0.22 4.29
CA SER A 314 28.62 -0.13 2.93
C SER A 314 28.16 -1.59 2.88
N GLY A 315 27.36 -1.91 1.87
CA GLY A 315 26.88 -3.27 1.65
C GLY A 315 27.96 -4.21 1.11
N LYS A 316 29.16 -3.72 0.76
CA LYS A 316 30.27 -4.56 0.26
C LYS A 316 30.78 -5.58 1.28
N HIS A 317 30.55 -5.32 2.56
CA HIS A 317 30.96 -6.21 3.66
C HIS A 317 29.83 -7.16 4.10
N LEU A 318 28.73 -7.23 3.34
CA LEU A 318 27.68 -8.21 3.58
C LEU A 318 28.13 -9.60 3.11
N PRO A 319 27.61 -10.68 3.72
CA PRO A 319 27.97 -12.06 3.36
C PRO A 319 27.42 -12.51 1.99
N PHE A 320 26.78 -11.61 1.24
CA PHE A 320 26.27 -11.83 -0.10
C PHE A 320 26.64 -10.64 -0.98
N ASN A 321 26.74 -10.86 -2.30
CA ASN A 321 27.09 -9.82 -3.26
C ASN A 321 25.95 -8.80 -3.38
N TYR A 322 25.95 -7.78 -2.54
CA TYR A 322 24.95 -6.72 -2.52
C TYR A 322 25.26 -5.69 -3.61
N SER A 323 24.34 -5.54 -4.56
CA SER A 323 24.54 -4.71 -5.75
C SER A 323 23.78 -3.36 -5.73
N TYR A 324 23.08 -3.02 -4.64
CA TYR A 324 22.26 -1.81 -4.56
C TYR A 324 22.98 -0.69 -3.79
N GLU A 325 23.55 0.29 -4.48
CA GLU A 325 24.12 1.48 -3.84
C GLU A 325 23.18 2.69 -3.96
N PRO A 326 23.10 3.56 -2.93
CA PRO A 326 23.79 3.44 -1.63
C PRO A 326 23.18 2.38 -0.70
N TYR A 327 23.98 1.90 0.25
CA TYR A 327 23.51 1.03 1.33
C TYR A 327 22.45 1.73 2.21
N SER A 328 21.39 1.00 2.50
CA SER A 328 20.40 1.32 3.53
C SER A 328 19.90 0.03 4.17
N GLN A 329 19.39 0.10 5.40
CA GLN A 329 18.82 -1.09 6.07
C GLN A 329 17.64 -1.66 5.28
N LEU A 330 16.75 -0.80 4.77
CA LEU A 330 15.60 -1.20 3.96
C LEU A 330 16.05 -1.83 2.63
N GLY A 331 17.03 -1.23 1.95
CA GLY A 331 17.59 -1.76 0.70
C GLY A 331 18.25 -3.12 0.89
N CYS A 332 19.01 -3.29 1.97
CA CYS A 332 19.61 -4.57 2.36
C CYS A 332 18.55 -5.64 2.60
N ARG A 333 17.50 -5.31 3.38
CA ARG A 333 16.39 -6.22 3.66
C ARG A 333 15.78 -6.70 2.36
N ARG A 334 15.30 -5.77 1.52
CA ARG A 334 14.65 -6.04 0.24
C ARG A 334 15.52 -6.85 -0.73
N TYR A 335 16.82 -6.52 -0.80
CA TYR A 335 17.76 -7.29 -1.61
C TYR A 335 17.86 -8.74 -1.13
N CYS A 336 17.99 -8.98 0.19
CA CYS A 336 18.04 -10.33 0.75
C CYS A 336 16.77 -11.12 0.40
N GLN A 337 15.60 -10.49 0.51
CA GLN A 337 14.32 -11.10 0.14
C GLN A 337 14.29 -11.50 -1.34
N ASN A 338 14.65 -10.59 -2.24
CA ASN A 338 14.68 -10.86 -3.66
C ASN A 338 15.75 -11.86 -4.08
N PHE A 339 16.89 -11.85 -3.40
CA PHE A 339 17.96 -12.81 -3.60
C PHE A 339 17.48 -14.22 -3.25
N TYR A 340 16.78 -14.38 -2.13
CA TYR A 340 16.17 -15.64 -1.72
C TYR A 340 15.14 -16.13 -2.75
N ILE A 341 14.20 -15.27 -3.17
CA ILE A 341 13.22 -15.61 -4.21
C ILE A 341 13.95 -16.02 -5.51
N LYS A 342 14.99 -15.30 -5.91
CA LYS A 342 15.77 -15.64 -7.10
C LYS A 342 16.42 -17.02 -7.02
N GLN A 343 16.93 -17.43 -5.86
CA GLN A 343 17.56 -18.75 -5.70
C GLN A 343 16.55 -19.90 -5.81
N HIS A 344 15.32 -19.70 -5.32
CA HIS A 344 14.31 -20.75 -5.28
C HIS A 344 13.37 -20.76 -6.49
N CYS A 345 13.13 -19.59 -7.09
CA CYS A 345 12.13 -19.38 -8.15
C CYS A 345 12.72 -18.92 -9.48
N ASN A 346 14.04 -18.70 -9.55
CA ASN A 346 14.73 -18.16 -10.72
C ASN A 346 14.15 -16.82 -11.25
N CYS A 347 13.44 -16.08 -10.39
CA CYS A 347 12.81 -14.80 -10.69
C CYS A 347 12.88 -13.86 -9.47
N VAL A 348 12.52 -12.60 -9.63
CA VAL A 348 12.50 -11.58 -8.55
C VAL A 348 11.12 -10.98 -8.40
N LYS A 349 10.74 -10.65 -7.16
CA LYS A 349 9.48 -9.98 -6.89
C LYS A 349 9.61 -8.50 -7.21
N ARG A 350 8.75 -8.02 -8.12
CA ARG A 350 8.73 -6.63 -8.56
C ARG A 350 8.63 -5.65 -7.39
N SER A 351 7.71 -5.88 -6.47
CA SER A 351 7.47 -4.98 -5.33
C SER A 351 8.64 -4.88 -4.36
N LEU A 352 9.67 -5.73 -4.49
CA LEU A 352 10.88 -5.74 -3.66
C LEU A 352 12.09 -5.11 -4.37
N LEU A 353 11.96 -4.78 -5.66
CA LEU A 353 13.02 -4.09 -6.39
C LEU A 353 13.29 -2.72 -5.76
N SER A 354 14.54 -2.26 -5.86
CA SER A 354 14.90 -0.90 -5.45
C SER A 354 14.50 0.12 -6.52
N PRO A 355 14.15 1.36 -6.12
CA PRO A 355 13.97 2.47 -7.05
C PRO A 355 15.20 2.67 -7.95
N SER A 356 15.00 3.09 -9.19
CA SER A 356 16.07 3.29 -10.16
C SER A 356 16.00 4.66 -10.81
N PHE A 357 17.09 5.43 -10.74
CA PHE A 357 17.27 6.67 -11.51
C PHE A 357 17.69 6.42 -12.97
N ASN A 358 17.97 5.16 -13.31
CA ASN A 358 18.20 4.74 -14.68
C ASN A 358 16.90 4.24 -15.31
N ARG A 359 16.73 4.54 -16.60
CA ARG A 359 15.62 3.98 -17.38
C ARG A 359 15.70 2.44 -17.34
N PRO A 360 14.56 1.75 -17.16
CA PRO A 360 14.53 0.29 -17.16
C PRO A 360 15.09 -0.30 -18.46
N SER A 361 15.75 -1.45 -18.37
CA SER A 361 16.27 -2.19 -19.54
C SER A 361 15.52 -3.51 -19.71
N LYS A 362 15.27 -3.92 -20.96
CA LYS A 362 14.56 -5.17 -21.29
C LYS A 362 15.13 -6.40 -20.58
N ARG A 363 16.46 -6.49 -20.46
CA ARG A 363 17.17 -7.62 -19.82
C ARG A 363 16.83 -7.79 -18.33
N LYS A 364 16.54 -6.70 -17.61
CA LYS A 364 16.12 -6.75 -16.19
C LYS A 364 14.64 -7.13 -16.03
N LEU A 365 13.82 -7.01 -17.08
CA LEU A 365 12.38 -7.29 -17.03
C LEU A 365 12.09 -8.79 -17.08
N ASN A 366 12.87 -9.55 -17.85
CA ASN A 366 12.72 -11.01 -17.99
C ASN A 366 12.94 -11.80 -16.68
N LEU A 367 13.42 -11.12 -15.63
CA LEU A 367 13.67 -11.72 -14.33
C LEU A 367 12.48 -11.58 -13.37
N ILE A 368 11.43 -10.83 -13.72
CA ILE A 368 10.31 -10.58 -12.81
C ILE A 368 9.38 -11.79 -12.78
N CYS A 369 9.00 -12.24 -11.59
CA CYS A 369 8.02 -13.33 -11.43
C CYS A 369 6.65 -12.92 -11.99
N ASN A 370 6.03 -13.80 -12.77
CA ASN A 370 4.67 -13.68 -13.24
C ASN A 370 3.73 -14.49 -12.34
N PHE A 371 3.26 -13.88 -11.25
CA PHE A 371 2.34 -14.56 -10.33
C PHE A 371 0.94 -14.83 -10.93
N SER A 372 0.66 -14.38 -12.16
CA SER A 372 -0.57 -14.75 -12.91
C SER A 372 -0.49 -16.17 -13.43
N ASP A 373 0.71 -16.71 -13.57
CA ASP A 373 0.91 -18.09 -13.92
C ASP A 373 0.63 -18.99 -12.71
N PRO A 374 -0.41 -19.85 -12.75
CA PRO A 374 -0.75 -20.75 -11.66
C PRO A 374 0.37 -21.73 -11.30
N ILE A 375 1.27 -22.03 -12.24
CA ILE A 375 2.43 -22.91 -12.02
C ILE A 375 3.47 -22.14 -11.22
N GLN A 376 3.85 -20.94 -11.68
CA GLN A 376 4.81 -20.10 -10.96
C GLN A 376 4.31 -19.70 -9.57
N ASN A 377 3.00 -19.45 -9.41
CA ASN A 377 2.41 -19.14 -8.11
C ASN A 377 2.39 -20.34 -7.15
N ARG A 378 2.25 -21.57 -7.66
CA ARG A 378 2.33 -22.80 -6.85
C ARG A 378 3.76 -23.15 -6.45
N GLU A 379 4.71 -22.98 -7.37
CA GLU A 379 6.13 -23.32 -7.16
C GLU A 379 6.85 -22.29 -6.27
N CYS A 380 6.29 -21.09 -6.14
CA CYS A 380 6.84 -19.99 -5.34
C CYS A 380 5.86 -19.53 -4.25
N PRO A 381 5.64 -20.30 -3.17
CA PRO A 381 4.75 -19.89 -2.10
C PRO A 381 5.24 -18.57 -1.49
N GLY A 382 4.32 -17.64 -1.22
CA GLY A 382 4.64 -16.28 -0.77
C GLY A 382 5.62 -16.26 0.41
N TRP A 383 6.50 -15.26 0.41
CA TRP A 383 7.50 -14.95 1.45
C TRP A 383 7.04 -15.24 2.91
N TRP A 384 5.77 -14.98 3.22
CA TRP A 384 5.20 -15.11 4.58
C TRP A 384 5.12 -16.56 5.06
N MET A 385 4.85 -17.52 4.16
CA MET A 385 4.86 -18.95 4.48
C MET A 385 6.23 -19.47 4.94
N TRP A 386 7.29 -18.70 4.69
CA TRP A 386 8.67 -19.08 5.00
C TRP A 386 9.24 -18.36 6.23
N MET A 387 8.62 -17.27 6.69
CA MET A 387 8.98 -16.55 7.92
C MET A 387 8.35 -17.22 9.16
N GLU A 388 7.14 -17.77 9.07
CA GLU A 388 6.52 -18.53 10.17
C GLU A 388 7.33 -19.79 10.56
N LYS A 389 8.03 -20.40 9.60
CA LYS A 389 8.93 -21.54 9.87
C LYS A 389 10.18 -21.18 10.67
N VAL A 390 10.48 -19.89 10.87
CA VAL A 390 11.67 -19.44 11.62
C VAL A 390 11.30 -19.04 13.06
N GLY A 391 10.00 -18.89 13.36
CA GLY A 391 9.45 -18.57 14.68
C GLY A 391 8.74 -19.76 15.32
N GLY A 392 9.48 -20.85 15.60
CA GLY A 392 9.13 -21.89 16.56
C GLY A 392 7.75 -22.58 16.45
N THR A 393 7.71 -23.77 15.87
CA THR A 393 7.18 -25.01 16.50
C THR A 393 7.28 -26.21 15.54
N LYS A 394 7.45 -27.41 16.13
CA LYS A 394 7.63 -28.70 15.46
C LYS A 394 6.37 -29.19 14.74
N LEU A 395 6.60 -29.92 13.64
CA LEU A 395 6.03 -31.22 13.18
C LEU A 395 6.08 -31.20 11.63
N ALA A 396 6.61 -32.18 10.89
CA ALA A 396 6.67 -33.61 11.12
C ALA A 396 7.96 -34.24 10.55
N GLY A 397 8.40 -35.31 11.22
CA GLY A 397 9.06 -36.49 10.65
C GLY A 397 10.34 -36.31 9.85
N PHE A 398 11.50 -36.38 10.52
CA PHE A 398 12.49 -37.45 10.29
C PHE A 398 13.46 -37.44 11.47
N SER A 399 13.58 -38.61 12.10
CA SER A 399 14.45 -38.91 13.24
C SER A 399 15.92 -38.83 12.88
N GLY A 400 16.73 -38.14 13.70
CA GLY A 400 18.18 -38.37 13.71
C GLY A 400 19.01 -37.20 14.24
N ILE A 401 19.68 -37.46 15.37
CA ILE A 401 20.88 -36.80 15.92
C ILE A 401 20.62 -35.63 16.91
N LYS A 402 21.07 -35.91 18.14
CA LYS A 402 21.03 -35.11 19.37
C LYS A 402 22.14 -34.04 19.40
N ASN A 403 21.87 -32.98 20.18
CA ASN A 403 22.79 -32.11 20.93
C ASN A 403 23.97 -31.46 20.19
N GLN A 404 23.91 -30.13 20.00
CA GLN A 404 25.01 -29.22 20.34
C GLN A 404 24.57 -27.74 20.30
N SER A 405 25.11 -26.98 21.26
CA SER A 405 24.99 -25.52 21.47
C SER A 405 25.50 -24.72 20.27
N PRO A 406 25.13 -23.42 20.11
CA PRO A 406 25.37 -22.69 18.86
C PRO A 406 26.84 -22.29 18.73
N LYS A 407 27.61 -23.12 18.03
CA LYS A 407 28.85 -22.72 17.36
C LYS A 407 28.48 -22.18 15.99
N PHE A 408 29.09 -21.05 15.60
CA PHE A 408 29.16 -20.61 14.21
C PHE A 408 29.81 -21.71 13.38
N VAL A 409 29.01 -22.52 12.69
CA VAL A 409 29.48 -23.56 11.77
C VAL A 409 28.93 -23.25 10.39
N GLN A 410 29.84 -23.03 9.45
CA GLN A 410 29.65 -23.33 8.04
C GLN A 410 29.23 -24.81 7.93
N ALA A 411 27.93 -25.07 7.89
CA ALA A 411 27.38 -26.38 7.56
C ALA A 411 26.17 -26.17 6.64
N GLY A 412 26.36 -26.46 5.35
CA GLY A 412 25.30 -26.49 4.35
C GLY A 412 24.87 -25.11 3.85
N GLU A 413 24.85 -24.95 2.54
CA GLU A 413 24.50 -23.74 1.81
C GLU A 413 23.05 -23.28 2.07
N LYS A 414 22.80 -22.61 3.20
CA LYS A 414 21.56 -21.86 3.42
C LYS A 414 21.90 -20.45 3.88
N LEU A 415 21.79 -19.50 2.96
CA LEU A 415 21.74 -18.07 3.27
C LEU A 415 20.43 -17.78 4.01
N VAL A 416 20.47 -17.88 5.33
CA VAL A 416 19.37 -17.44 6.19
C VAL A 416 19.52 -15.92 6.37
N CYS A 417 18.54 -15.16 5.91
CA CYS A 417 18.43 -13.72 6.20
C CYS A 417 18.15 -13.55 7.71
N TYR A 418 19.16 -13.71 8.57
CA TYR A 418 19.03 -13.45 9.99
C TYR A 418 18.84 -11.95 10.22
N TRP A 419 17.80 -11.60 10.98
CA TRP A 419 17.64 -10.29 11.58
C TRP A 419 17.47 -10.48 13.08
N SER A 420 18.38 -9.91 13.86
CA SER A 420 18.08 -9.60 15.26
C SER A 420 17.47 -8.21 15.28
N SER A 421 16.21 -8.08 15.67
CA SER A 421 15.67 -6.89 16.31
C SER A 421 16.45 -6.68 17.61
N GLY A 422 17.68 -6.19 17.51
CA GLY A 422 18.38 -5.61 18.65
C GLY A 422 17.82 -4.21 18.89
N ILE A 423 16.54 -4.13 19.29
CA ILE A 423 16.13 -3.12 20.26
C ILE A 423 16.49 -3.78 21.59
N GLY A 424 17.72 -3.55 22.04
CA GLY A 424 18.06 -3.84 23.42
C GLY A 424 17.36 -2.80 24.28
N GLU A 425 16.48 -3.26 25.16
CA GLU A 425 16.63 -2.91 26.57
C GLU A 425 17.85 -3.65 27.13
#